data_AF-A0A2V5WP36-F1
#
_entry.id   AF-A0A2V5WP36-F1
#
_cell.length_a   1.000
_cell.length_b   1.000
_cell.length_c   1.000
_cell.angle_alpha   90.00
_cell.angle_beta   90.00
_cell.angle_gamma   90.00
#
_symmetry.space_group_name_H-M   'P 1'
#
loop_
_entity.id
_entity.type
_entity.pdbx_description
1 polymer ?
#
loop_
_entity_poly.entity_id
_entity_poly.type
_entity_poly.pdbx_seq_one_letter_code
_entity_poly.pdbx_strand_id
1 'polypeptide(L)'
;ITEVEAGRGISLASPSFKLVAGKRLLYRTLTGTTEMGSVGIARATNGDVTPAGEKFCEILRKISAGATAAKSKREGLERIS
;
A
#
# COMPACT_ATOMS: atom_id res chain seq x y z
N ILE A 1 6.66 -11.29 -12.21
CA ILE A 1 6.05 -10.05 -12.73
C ILE A 1 4.78 -10.49 -13.46
N THR A 2 3.62 -9.94 -13.11
CA THR A 2 2.39 -10.24 -13.86
C THR A 2 2.36 -9.31 -15.06
N GLU A 3 2.59 -9.85 -16.25
CA GLU A 3 2.50 -9.08 -17.49
C GLU A 3 1.03 -9.00 -17.92
N VAL A 4 0.60 -7.81 -18.30
CA VAL A 4 -0.72 -7.58 -18.90
C VAL A 4 -0.52 -6.97 -20.27
N GLU A 5 -1.07 -7.62 -21.29
CA GLU A 5 -1.07 -7.09 -22.64
C GLU A 5 -2.01 -5.87 -22.72
N ALA A 6 -1.51 -4.77 -23.27
CA ALA A 6 -2.27 -3.55 -23.42
C ALA A 6 -3.53 -3.81 -24.26
N GLY A 7 -4.72 -3.61 -23.67
CA GLY A 7 -6.00 -3.80 -24.34
C GLY A 7 -6.51 -5.24 -24.41
N ARG A 8 -5.76 -6.23 -23.90
CA ARG A 8 -6.16 -7.67 -23.95
C ARG A 8 -6.12 -8.41 -22.61
N GLY A 9 -5.71 -7.78 -21.52
CA GLY A 9 -5.63 -8.42 -20.21
C GLY A 9 -6.10 -7.56 -19.05
N ILE A 10 -6.57 -8.22 -17.99
CA ILE A 10 -6.74 -7.66 -16.66
C ILE A 10 -5.91 -8.46 -15.66
N SER A 11 -5.39 -7.80 -14.63
CA SER A 11 -4.67 -8.46 -13.54
C SER A 11 -5.08 -7.84 -12.21
N LEU A 12 -5.05 -8.68 -11.17
CA LEU A 12 -5.05 -8.19 -9.80
C LEU A 12 -3.67 -7.60 -9.50
N ALA A 13 -3.64 -6.45 -8.84
CA ALA A 13 -2.41 -5.77 -8.49
C ALA A 13 -2.56 -5.06 -7.15
N SER A 14 -1.49 -5.10 -6.33
CA SER A 14 -1.43 -4.30 -5.11
C SER A 14 -1.44 -2.80 -5.46
N PRO A 15 -2.08 -1.95 -4.65
CA PRO A 15 -2.14 -0.50 -4.91
C PRO A 15 -0.78 0.17 -5.12
N SER A 16 0.29 -0.38 -4.55
CA SER A 16 1.67 0.08 -4.71
C SER A 16 2.12 0.12 -6.17
N PHE A 17 1.61 -0.77 -7.03
CA PHE A 17 1.94 -0.80 -8.46
C PHE A 17 1.43 0.43 -9.22
N LYS A 18 0.39 1.11 -8.72
CA LYS A 18 -0.12 2.35 -9.33
C LYS A 18 0.93 3.45 -9.36
N LEU A 19 1.84 3.48 -8.37
CA LEU A 19 2.93 4.47 -8.32
C LEU A 19 3.93 4.28 -9.47
N VAL A 20 4.18 3.04 -9.86
CA VAL A 20 5.21 2.70 -10.87
C VAL A 20 4.62 2.69 -12.28
N ALA A 21 3.40 2.20 -12.45
CA ALA A 21 2.76 2.09 -13.76
C ALA A 21 2.31 3.44 -14.36
N GLY A 22 2.18 4.48 -13.53
CA GLY A 22 1.70 5.79 -13.96
C GLY A 22 0.31 5.74 -14.58
N LYS A 23 0.07 6.56 -15.61
CA LYS A 23 -1.24 6.66 -16.31
C LYS A 23 -1.47 5.59 -17.39
N ARG A 24 -0.52 4.67 -17.59
CA ARG A 24 -0.57 3.68 -18.68
C ARG A 24 -1.57 2.56 -18.42
N LEU A 25 -1.96 2.34 -17.17
CA LEU A 25 -2.92 1.32 -16.75
C LEU A 25 -4.08 1.97 -16.00
N LEU A 26 -5.28 1.44 -16.22
CA LEU A 26 -6.46 1.81 -15.46
C LEU A 26 -6.53 0.94 -14.20
N TYR A 27 -6.61 1.57 -13.03
CA TYR A 27 -6.78 0.88 -11.75
C TYR A 27 -8.22 1.05 -11.28
N ARG A 28 -8.90 -0.07 -11.03
CA ARG A 28 -10.24 -0.09 -10.42
C ARG A 28 -10.21 -0.90 -9.13
N THR A 29 -10.93 -0.42 -8.13
CA THR A 29 -11.13 -1.15 -6.86
C THR A 29 -11.96 -2.40 -7.14
N LEU A 30 -11.62 -3.51 -6.49
CA LEU A 30 -12.41 -4.73 -6.55
C LEU A 30 -13.73 -4.51 -5.79
N THR A 31 -14.84 -4.80 -6.44
CA THR A 31 -16.17 -4.70 -5.81
C THR A 31 -16.34 -5.79 -4.76
N GLY A 32 -16.99 -5.44 -3.63
CA GLY A 32 -17.29 -6.40 -2.56
C GLY A 32 -16.12 -6.69 -1.61
N THR A 33 -14.99 -5.98 -1.73
CA THR A 33 -13.87 -6.10 -0.79
C THR A 33 -13.26 -4.74 -0.47
N THR A 34 -12.96 -4.53 0.82
CA THR A 34 -12.15 -3.42 1.32
C THR A 34 -10.72 -3.87 1.64
N GLU A 35 -10.39 -5.15 1.41
CA GLU A 35 -9.06 -5.67 1.71
C GLU A 35 -8.04 -5.01 0.78
N MET A 36 -7.04 -4.41 1.42
CA MET A 36 -5.81 -4.03 0.75
C MET A 36 -4.71 -4.94 1.26
N GLY A 37 -3.79 -5.31 0.36
CA GLY A 37 -2.60 -6.05 0.75
C GLY A 37 -1.87 -5.36 1.90
N SER A 38 -1.69 -6.06 3.01
CA SER A 38 -0.94 -5.58 4.16
C SER A 38 0.54 -5.90 3.99
N VAL A 39 1.41 -4.94 4.26
CA VAL A 39 2.85 -5.15 4.35
C VAL A 39 3.28 -4.92 5.80
N GLY A 40 4.03 -5.85 6.36
CA GLY A 40 4.59 -5.79 7.71
C GLY A 40 6.10 -5.95 7.69
N ILE A 41 6.74 -5.53 8.78
CA ILE A 41 8.17 -5.74 8.99
C ILE A 41 8.34 -6.75 10.11
N ALA A 42 9.01 -7.85 9.79
CA ALA A 42 9.39 -8.84 10.79
C ALA A 42 10.49 -8.27 11.68
N ARG A 43 10.32 -8.43 13.00
CA ARG A 43 11.31 -8.05 14.00
C ARG A 43 11.71 -9.27 14.82
N ALA A 44 12.96 -9.32 15.24
CA ALA A 44 13.40 -10.31 16.21
C ALA A 44 12.62 -10.10 17.52
N THR A 45 12.09 -11.18 18.09
CA THR A 45 11.45 -11.17 19.42
C THR A 45 12.45 -11.48 20.53
N ASN A 46 13.54 -12.17 20.20
CA ASN A 46 14.65 -12.51 21.09
C ASN A 46 15.99 -12.28 20.36
N GLY A 47 17.05 -11.97 21.10
CA GLY A 47 18.39 -11.80 20.53
C GLY A 47 18.65 -10.39 20.00
N ASP A 48 18.89 -10.28 18.68
CA ASP A 48 19.50 -9.11 18.01
C ASP A 48 18.54 -7.92 17.81
N VAL A 49 18.01 -7.42 18.93
CA VAL A 49 17.28 -6.16 18.97
C VAL A 49 18.29 -5.04 19.09
N THR A 50 18.51 -4.33 17.99
CA THR A 50 19.46 -3.21 17.96
C THR A 50 18.75 -1.87 18.15
N PRO A 51 19.40 -0.88 18.79
CA PRO A 51 18.85 0.48 18.90
C PRO A 51 18.51 1.11 17.54
N ALA A 52 19.26 0.76 16.49
CA ALA A 52 18.97 1.21 15.13
C ALA A 52 17.66 0.61 14.58
N GLY A 53 17.44 -0.69 14.79
CA GLY A 53 16.20 -1.37 14.39
C GLY A 53 14.97 -0.82 15.12
N GLU A 54 15.10 -0.49 16.41
CA GLU A 54 14.02 0.13 17.18
C GLU A 54 13.69 1.53 16.67
N LYS A 55 14.71 2.38 16.45
CA LYS A 55 14.54 3.72 15.90
C LYS A 55 13.91 3.70 14.51
N PHE A 56 14.30 2.74 13.67
CA PHE A 56 13.69 2.50 12.37
C PHE A 56 12.20 2.17 12.49
N CYS A 57 11.83 1.24 13.37
CA CYS A 57 10.42 0.88 13.61
C CYS A 57 9.59 2.05 14.17
N GLU A 58 10.18 2.88 15.02
CA GLU A 58 9.53 4.09 15.54
C GLU A 58 9.21 5.09 14.43
N ILE A 59 10.19 5.37 13.55
CA ILE A 59 10.01 6.27 12.40
C ILE A 59 8.93 5.72 11.48
N LEU A 60 8.94 4.41 11.20
CA LEU A 60 7.92 3.79 10.36
C LEU A 60 6.51 3.92 10.94
N ARG A 61 6.34 3.74 12.26
CA ARG A 61 5.03 3.94 12.91
C ARG A 61 4.52 5.37 12.74
N LYS A 62 5.41 6.37 12.88
CA LYS A 62 5.06 7.79 12.68
C LYS A 62 4.64 8.06 11.24
N ILE A 63 5.40 7.55 10.27
CA ILE A 63 5.09 7.74 8.83
C ILE A 63 3.79 7.00 8.46
N SER A 64 3.60 5.77 8.93
CA SER A 64 2.39 4.99 8.61
C SER A 64 1.13 5.64 9.16
N ALA A 65 1.18 6.23 10.36
CA ALA A 65 0.05 6.96 10.93
C ALA A 65 -0.36 8.18 10.07
N GLY A 66 0.63 8.94 9.59
CA GLY A 66 0.40 10.06 8.68
C GLY A 66 -0.14 9.63 7.31
N ALA A 67 0.33 8.50 6.78
CA ALA A 67 -0.17 7.91 5.54
C ALA A 67 -1.66 7.49 5.67
N THR A 68 -2.06 6.92 6.80
CA THR A 68 -3.46 6.55 7.07
C THR A 68 -4.37 7.77 7.17
N ALA A 69 -3.92 8.84 7.82
CA ALA A 69 -4.67 10.09 7.92
C ALA A 69 -4.93 10.74 6.54
N ALA A 70 -3.91 10.77 5.66
CA ALA A 70 -4.04 11.29 4.30
C ALA A 70 -4.99 10.44 3.42
N LYS A 71 -5.09 9.14 3.70
CA LYS A 71 -5.99 8.21 2.99
C LYS A 71 -7.46 8.47 3.32
N SER A 72 -7.79 8.69 4.61
CA SER A 72 -9.16 9.01 5.06
C SER A 72 -9.74 10.26 4.38
N LYS A 73 -8.89 11.27 4.12
CA LYS A 73 -9.30 12.52 3.47
C LYS A 73 -9.61 12.35 1.97
N ARG A 74 -8.97 11.39 1.30
CA ARG A 74 -9.22 11.09 -0.12
C ARG A 74 -10.43 10.18 -0.32
N GLU A 75 -10.62 9.19 0.54
CA GLU A 75 -11.83 8.34 0.53
C GLU A 75 -13.10 9.13 0.84
N GLY A 76 -13.01 10.17 1.67
CA GLY A 76 -14.10 11.11 1.91
C GLY A 76 -14.46 11.97 0.70
N LEU A 77 -13.54 12.20 -0.24
CA LEU A 77 -13.77 13.01 -1.45
C LEU A 77 -14.30 12.17 -2.63
N GLU A 78 -13.90 10.90 -2.72
CA GLU A 78 -14.43 9.95 -3.73
C GLU A 78 -15.88 9.51 -3.46
N ARG A 79 -16.40 9.68 -2.23
CA ARG A 79 -17.78 9.33 -1.86
C ARG A 79 -18.82 10.45 -2.09
N ILE A 80 -18.38 11.64 -2.50
CA ILE A 80 -19.21 12.83 -2.78
C ILE A 80 -19.07 13.30 -4.24
N SER A 81 -18.58 12.44 -5.13
CA SER A 81 -18.57 12.64 -6.59
C SER A 81 -19.33 11.53 -7.31
#